data_AF-A0A814Y8K4-F1
#
_entry.id   AF-A0A814Y8K4-F1
#
_cell.length_a   1.000
_cell.length_b   1.000
_cell.length_c   1.000
_cell.angle_alpha   90.00
_cell.angle_beta   90.00
_cell.angle_gamma   90.00
#
_symmetry.space_group_name_H-M   'P 1'
#
loop_
_entity.id
_entity.type
_entity.pdbx_description
1 polymer ?
#
loop_
_entity_poly.entity_id
_entity_poly.type
_entity_poly.pdbx_seq_one_letter_code
_entity_poly.pdbx_strand_id
1 'polypeptide(L)'
;MDVDIQQNNLSSKQPQSSISPDHLSHQNDIEDYIERSDNESSGGNRSLSTISRDNTYKAYNRVDANLRKHIGKTHKMEQYLFESQKTIPGYVGPHRKTVARRLRLLYNKYRKELKCILMELNDISLTTDIWQNSCQSYFIVLTAHFYEKDYRYTSLVIGFRQFMGPHDAVQIIRYINYEIDRLEIRYKLRSITTDNGVNIKSATQNNDFGVRIGCYFHNINLIISQGLDLWKKNLY
;
A
#
# COMPACT_ATOMS: atom_id res chain seq x y z
N MET A 1 -55.13 -13.64 11.73
CA MET A 1 -55.18 -13.03 13.07
C MET A 1 -54.07 -12.01 13.12
N ASP A 2 -54.43 -10.81 12.69
CA ASP A 2 -53.69 -9.57 12.88
C ASP A 2 -53.48 -9.30 14.37
N VAL A 3 -52.31 -8.77 14.75
CA VAL A 3 -52.17 -7.81 15.86
C VAL A 3 -50.99 -6.87 15.58
N ASP A 4 -51.37 -5.68 15.13
CA ASP A 4 -50.98 -4.33 15.53
C ASP A 4 -49.53 -3.84 15.67
N ILE A 5 -49.38 -2.73 14.94
CA ILE A 5 -48.48 -1.59 15.03
C ILE A 5 -48.56 -0.94 16.43
N GLN A 6 -47.41 -0.61 17.02
CA GLN A 6 -47.32 0.51 17.96
C GLN A 6 -46.20 1.48 17.55
N GLN A 7 -46.65 2.68 17.19
CA GLN A 7 -45.87 3.91 17.11
C GLN A 7 -45.35 4.27 18.51
N ASN A 8 -44.11 4.76 18.59
CA ASN A 8 -43.67 5.60 19.70
C ASN A 8 -42.98 6.85 19.16
N ASN A 9 -43.69 7.97 19.26
CA ASN A 9 -43.18 9.33 19.12
C ASN A 9 -42.36 9.69 20.37
N LEU A 10 -41.11 10.10 20.18
CA LEU A 10 -40.34 10.86 21.17
C LEU A 10 -39.63 12.02 20.47
N SER A 11 -40.24 13.20 20.66
CA SER A 11 -39.66 14.51 20.36
C SER A 11 -38.41 14.74 21.21
N SER A 12 -37.27 15.04 20.57
CA SER A 12 -36.18 15.77 21.23
C SER A 12 -35.35 16.59 20.21
N LYS A 13 -35.58 17.90 20.27
CA LYS A 13 -34.72 19.06 19.95
C LYS A 13 -33.50 18.83 19.02
N GLN A 14 -33.57 19.40 17.81
CA GLN A 14 -32.38 19.76 17.02
C GLN A 14 -31.66 20.98 17.62
N PRO A 15 -30.32 21.01 17.66
CA PRO A 15 -29.57 22.26 17.71
C PRO A 15 -29.22 22.72 16.29
N GLN A 16 -29.71 23.91 15.92
CA GLN A 16 -29.20 24.67 14.78
C GLN A 16 -27.76 25.10 15.07
N SER A 17 -26.81 24.82 14.16
CA SER A 17 -25.54 25.55 14.11
C SER A 17 -25.41 26.23 12.74
N SER A 18 -25.51 27.56 12.77
CA SER A 18 -25.23 28.47 11.67
C SER A 18 -23.79 28.31 11.19
N ILE A 19 -23.61 27.95 9.92
CA ILE A 19 -22.31 27.99 9.24
C ILE A 19 -22.26 29.31 8.47
N SER A 20 -21.30 30.17 8.81
CA SER A 20 -21.03 31.43 8.10
C SER A 20 -20.53 31.18 6.66
N PRO A 21 -20.73 32.13 5.73
CA PRO A 21 -20.54 31.91 4.28
C PRO A 21 -19.09 31.74 3.79
N ASP A 22 -18.08 31.96 4.63
CA ASP A 22 -16.67 32.07 4.22
C ASP A 22 -15.95 30.74 3.92
N HIS A 23 -16.65 29.59 3.94
CA HIS A 23 -16.02 28.28 3.73
C HIS A 23 -16.06 27.74 2.30
N LEU A 24 -16.69 28.45 1.34
CA LEU A 24 -16.83 27.99 -0.04
C LEU A 24 -15.72 28.48 -0.99
N SER A 25 -14.83 29.40 -0.59
CA SER A 25 -13.80 29.98 -1.47
C SER A 25 -12.51 29.16 -1.57
N HIS A 26 -12.13 28.41 -0.52
CA HIS A 26 -10.82 27.75 -0.43
C HIS A 26 -10.74 26.33 -1.00
N GLN A 27 -11.80 25.85 -1.64
CA GLN A 27 -11.82 24.51 -2.23
C GLN A 27 -11.35 24.54 -3.69
N ASN A 28 -11.53 25.67 -4.38
CA ASN A 28 -11.10 25.88 -5.76
C ASN A 28 -9.59 26.21 -5.88
N ASP A 29 -8.98 26.78 -4.83
CA ASP A 29 -7.57 27.19 -4.83
C ASP A 29 -6.57 26.00 -4.79
N ILE A 30 -7.04 24.80 -4.40
CA ILE A 30 -6.17 23.63 -4.16
C ILE A 30 -6.02 22.77 -5.42
N GLU A 31 -7.03 22.74 -6.29
CA GLU A 31 -6.96 22.00 -7.57
C GLU A 31 -5.98 22.68 -8.53
N ASP A 32 -5.95 24.02 -8.53
CA ASP A 32 -5.04 24.87 -9.30
C ASP A 32 -3.54 24.76 -8.90
N TYR A 33 -3.26 24.24 -7.70
CA TYR A 33 -1.88 24.08 -7.22
C TYR A 33 -1.25 22.76 -7.68
N ILE A 34 -2.07 21.74 -7.95
CA ILE A 34 -1.60 20.41 -8.33
C ILE A 34 -1.20 20.36 -9.82
N GLU A 35 -1.87 21.13 -10.69
CA GLU A 35 -1.57 21.16 -12.14
C GLU A 35 -0.23 21.85 -12.48
N ARG A 36 0.34 22.67 -11.58
CA ARG A 36 1.58 23.42 -11.84
C ARG A 36 2.87 22.65 -11.56
N SER A 37 2.81 21.51 -10.87
CA SER A 37 4.02 20.80 -10.38
C SER A 37 4.61 19.74 -11.33
N ASP A 38 3.96 19.45 -12.46
CA ASP A 38 4.32 18.30 -13.31
C ASP A 38 5.36 18.57 -14.41
N ASN A 39 5.92 19.80 -14.50
CA ASN A 39 6.68 20.23 -15.68
C ASN A 39 8.22 20.31 -15.55
N GLU A 40 8.85 19.93 -14.45
CA GLU A 40 10.31 20.07 -14.33
C GLU A 40 10.99 18.85 -13.70
N SER A 41 11.72 18.07 -14.51
CA SER A 41 13.15 17.74 -14.31
C SER A 41 13.58 16.44 -15.01
N SER A 42 14.25 16.58 -16.16
CA SER A 42 15.01 15.54 -16.86
C SER A 42 16.51 15.69 -16.60
N GLY A 43 17.25 14.57 -16.43
CA GLY A 43 18.65 14.43 -16.89
C GLY A 43 19.73 14.00 -15.88
N GLY A 44 20.46 12.92 -16.21
CA GLY A 44 21.92 12.82 -16.00
C GLY A 44 22.49 11.64 -15.17
N ASN A 45 23.16 10.69 -15.84
CA ASN A 45 23.72 9.39 -15.38
C ASN A 45 25.02 9.42 -14.55
N ARG A 46 25.28 8.34 -13.77
CA ARG A 46 26.60 7.67 -13.59
C ARG A 46 26.49 6.26 -12.96
N SER A 47 27.04 5.24 -13.65
CA SER A 47 27.13 3.78 -13.31
C SER A 47 28.02 3.49 -12.09
N LEU A 48 27.69 2.57 -11.15
CA LEU A 48 27.52 1.09 -11.18
C LEU A 48 28.85 0.29 -11.12
N SER A 49 29.28 -0.02 -9.88
CA SER A 49 29.73 -1.35 -9.39
C SER A 49 30.78 -1.21 -8.27
N THR A 50 30.60 -1.95 -7.17
CA THR A 50 31.64 -2.30 -6.16
C THR A 50 31.66 -1.58 -4.78
N ILE A 51 30.59 -0.92 -4.31
CA ILE A 51 30.43 -0.65 -2.85
C ILE A 51 29.08 -1.21 -2.38
N SER A 52 28.89 -2.51 -2.63
CA SER A 52 27.58 -3.15 -2.76
C SER A 52 27.19 -4.11 -1.62
N ARG A 53 27.92 -4.17 -0.49
CA ARG A 53 27.57 -5.15 0.57
C ARG A 53 27.55 -4.60 2.01
N ASP A 54 28.15 -3.44 2.30
CA ASP A 54 28.17 -2.88 3.68
C ASP A 54 27.16 -1.75 3.94
N ASN A 55 26.58 -1.17 2.90
CA ASN A 55 25.62 -0.06 3.05
C ASN A 55 24.17 -0.52 3.20
N THR A 56 23.82 -1.72 2.70
CA THR A 56 22.46 -2.27 2.76
C THR A 56 22.07 -2.71 4.17
N TYR A 57 22.98 -3.30 4.95
CA TYR A 57 22.72 -3.70 6.34
C TYR A 57 22.62 -2.49 7.30
N LYS A 58 23.40 -1.43 7.06
CA LYS A 58 23.33 -0.18 7.85
C LYS A 58 22.14 0.71 7.46
N ALA A 59 21.67 0.63 6.20
CA ALA A 59 20.44 1.29 5.77
C ALA A 59 19.18 0.58 6.31
N TYR A 60 19.13 -0.75 6.29
CA TYR A 60 17.98 -1.51 6.80
C TYR A 60 17.76 -1.32 8.31
N ASN A 61 18.83 -1.36 9.11
CA ASN A 61 18.72 -1.18 10.57
C ASN A 61 18.42 0.28 10.98
N ARG A 62 18.66 1.25 10.10
CA ARG A 62 18.22 2.65 10.31
C ARG A 62 16.75 2.86 9.95
N VAL A 63 16.16 2.06 9.06
CA VAL A 63 14.76 2.26 8.65
C VAL A 63 13.77 1.66 9.67
N ASP A 64 14.10 0.51 10.28
CA ASP A 64 13.12 -0.22 11.11
C ASP A 64 13.01 0.31 12.56
N ALA A 65 14.12 0.75 13.16
CA ALA A 65 14.09 1.44 14.46
C ALA A 65 13.55 2.89 14.36
N ASN A 66 13.67 3.51 13.18
CA ASN A 66 13.08 4.82 12.92
C ASN A 66 11.59 4.74 12.61
N LEU A 67 11.05 3.66 12.07
CA LEU A 67 9.63 3.61 11.66
C LEU A 67 8.65 3.88 12.82
N ARG A 68 8.96 3.42 14.05
CA ARG A 68 8.15 3.75 15.26
C ARG A 68 8.39 5.16 15.81
N LYS A 69 9.54 5.79 15.55
CA LYS A 69 9.85 7.20 15.89
C LYS A 69 9.46 8.20 14.78
N HIS A 70 9.32 7.75 13.53
CA HIS A 70 9.20 8.58 12.32
C HIS A 70 7.79 8.66 11.72
N ILE A 71 6.79 7.90 12.19
CA ILE A 71 5.40 8.25 11.83
C ILE A 71 5.08 9.68 12.31
N GLY A 72 5.77 10.18 13.33
CA GLY A 72 5.75 11.58 13.75
C GLY A 72 6.85 12.49 13.18
N LYS A 73 7.80 11.96 12.41
CA LYS A 73 9.01 12.66 11.94
C LYS A 73 9.50 12.09 10.60
N THR A 74 8.69 12.08 9.54
CA THR A 74 9.27 11.78 8.23
C THR A 74 10.26 12.90 7.88
N HIS A 75 11.44 12.57 7.38
CA HIS A 75 12.46 13.57 6.98
C HIS A 75 11.87 14.64 6.06
N LYS A 76 10.91 14.25 5.21
CA LYS A 76 10.09 15.17 4.41
C LYS A 76 9.21 16.08 5.26
N MET A 77 8.50 15.60 6.28
CA MET A 77 7.66 16.45 7.12
C MET A 77 8.49 17.41 7.97
N GLU A 78 9.61 16.96 8.53
CA GLU A 78 10.54 17.85 9.24
C GLU A 78 11.12 18.90 8.29
N GLN A 79 11.48 18.53 7.06
CA GLN A 79 11.89 19.45 6.02
C GLN A 79 10.77 20.43 5.65
N TYR A 80 9.53 19.98 5.47
CA TYR A 80 8.36 20.83 5.22
C TYR A 80 8.14 21.83 6.35
N LEU A 81 8.24 21.40 7.61
CA LEU A 81 8.12 22.27 8.78
C LEU A 81 9.26 23.30 8.80
N PHE A 82 10.49 22.87 8.54
CA PHE A 82 11.68 23.71 8.49
C PHE A 82 11.59 24.77 7.37
N GLU A 83 11.21 24.35 6.16
CA GLU A 83 10.99 25.24 5.01
C GLU A 83 9.85 26.24 5.30
N SER A 84 8.73 25.76 5.86
CA SER A 84 7.59 26.61 6.22
C SER A 84 7.94 27.66 7.27
N GLN A 85 8.78 27.29 8.26
CA GLN A 85 9.26 28.22 9.29
C GLN A 85 10.24 29.26 8.76
N LYS A 86 11.04 28.90 7.74
CA LYS A 86 11.94 29.83 7.05
C LYS A 86 11.16 30.88 6.25
N THR A 87 10.04 30.48 5.63
CA THR A 87 9.21 31.38 4.81
C THR A 87 8.19 32.18 5.63
N ILE A 88 7.74 31.64 6.77
CA ILE A 88 6.69 32.25 7.61
C ILE A 88 7.16 32.25 9.07
N PRO A 89 7.68 33.40 9.57
CA PRO A 89 8.10 33.53 10.96
C PRO A 89 6.95 33.22 11.94
N GLY A 90 7.20 32.30 12.88
CA GLY A 90 6.20 31.87 13.86
C GLY A 90 5.28 30.73 13.40
N TYR A 91 5.52 30.13 12.23
CA TYR A 91 4.74 28.98 11.79
C TYR A 91 4.87 27.78 12.75
N VAL A 92 3.71 27.28 13.21
CA VAL A 92 3.60 26.05 13.98
C VAL A 92 2.86 25.02 13.14
N GLY A 93 3.46 23.84 12.99
CA GLY A 93 2.89 22.75 12.22
C GLY A 93 1.52 22.26 12.71
N PRO A 94 0.74 21.59 11.85
CA PRO A 94 -0.56 21.07 12.23
C PRO A 94 -0.46 20.01 13.33
N HIS A 95 -1.40 20.04 14.28
CA HIS A 95 -1.46 19.04 15.35
C HIS A 95 -1.61 17.61 14.79
N ARG A 96 -1.06 16.61 15.49
CA ARG A 96 -1.11 15.18 15.09
C ARG A 96 -2.50 14.70 14.69
N LYS A 97 -3.54 15.12 15.43
CA LYS A 97 -4.95 14.79 15.11
C LYS A 97 -5.39 15.34 13.74
N THR A 98 -4.94 16.55 13.39
CA THR A 98 -5.21 17.19 12.10
C THR A 98 -4.54 16.41 10.97
N VAL A 99 -3.26 16.05 11.14
CA VAL A 99 -2.52 15.24 10.15
C VAL A 99 -3.18 13.87 9.96
N ALA A 100 -3.50 13.16 11.05
CA ALA A 100 -4.15 11.86 10.99
C ALA A 100 -5.51 11.92 10.28
N ARG A 101 -6.31 12.96 10.58
CA ARG A 101 -7.58 13.19 9.89
C ARG A 101 -7.39 13.43 8.39
N ARG A 102 -6.45 14.30 8.00
CA ARG A 102 -6.14 14.58 6.59
C ARG A 102 -5.64 13.34 5.86
N LEU A 103 -4.77 12.54 6.49
CA LEU A 103 -4.25 11.30 5.91
C LEU A 103 -5.38 10.28 5.66
N ARG A 104 -6.34 10.15 6.58
CA ARG A 104 -7.52 9.29 6.37
C ARG A 104 -8.38 9.76 5.19
N LEU A 105 -8.56 11.08 5.05
CA LEU A 105 -9.30 11.65 3.91
C LEU A 105 -8.59 11.38 2.59
N LEU A 106 -7.27 11.61 2.53
CA LEU A 106 -6.45 11.30 1.35
C LEU A 106 -6.48 9.81 1.03
N TYR A 107 -6.31 8.94 2.03
CA TYR A 107 -6.41 7.50 1.84
C TYR A 107 -7.77 7.10 1.24
N ASN A 108 -8.87 7.63 1.77
CA ASN A 108 -10.20 7.34 1.25
C ASN A 108 -10.42 7.89 -0.17
N LYS A 109 -9.85 9.06 -0.49
CA LYS A 109 -9.86 9.64 -1.85
C LYS A 109 -9.10 8.72 -2.82
N TYR A 110 -7.83 8.44 -2.55
CA TYR A 110 -6.99 7.58 -3.40
C TYR A 110 -7.54 6.16 -3.53
N ARG A 111 -8.17 5.62 -2.47
CA ARG A 111 -8.81 4.30 -2.53
C ARG A 111 -9.97 4.27 -3.52
N LYS A 112 -10.76 5.35 -3.61
CA LYS A 112 -11.85 5.46 -4.59
C LYS A 112 -11.30 5.60 -6.01
N GLU A 113 -10.31 6.48 -6.20
CA GLU A 113 -9.64 6.67 -7.48
C GLU A 113 -9.00 5.38 -7.99
N LEU A 114 -8.30 4.65 -7.11
CA LEU A 114 -7.69 3.36 -7.42
C LEU A 114 -8.75 2.35 -7.87
N LYS A 115 -9.91 2.29 -7.20
CA LYS A 115 -11.01 1.43 -7.66
C LYS A 115 -11.48 1.83 -9.07
N CYS A 116 -11.69 3.12 -9.33
CA CYS A 116 -12.09 3.60 -10.66
C CYS A 116 -11.08 3.22 -11.74
N ILE A 117 -9.78 3.44 -11.50
CA ILE A 117 -8.70 3.07 -12.43
C ILE A 117 -8.78 1.58 -12.76
N LEU A 118 -8.83 0.72 -11.73
CA LEU A 118 -8.84 -0.72 -11.94
C LEU A 118 -10.13 -1.22 -12.63
N MET A 119 -11.26 -0.53 -12.44
CA MET A 119 -12.52 -0.83 -13.11
C MET A 119 -12.49 -0.55 -14.62
N GLU A 120 -11.56 0.26 -15.13
CA GLU A 120 -11.39 0.50 -16.57
C GLU A 120 -10.49 -0.53 -17.26
N LEU A 121 -9.73 -1.32 -16.49
CA LEU A 121 -8.76 -2.27 -17.03
C LEU A 121 -9.41 -3.59 -17.46
N ASN A 122 -8.85 -4.26 -18.47
CA ASN A 122 -9.32 -5.60 -18.86
C ASN A 122 -8.50 -6.72 -18.23
N ASP A 123 -7.21 -6.48 -18.03
CA ASP A 123 -6.24 -7.49 -17.64
C ASP A 123 -5.36 -6.97 -16.51
N ILE A 124 -5.33 -7.73 -15.41
CA ILE A 124 -4.56 -7.41 -14.21
C ILE A 124 -3.78 -8.66 -13.79
N SER A 125 -2.48 -8.48 -13.56
CA SER A 125 -1.63 -9.46 -12.90
C SER A 125 -1.36 -9.02 -11.47
N LEU A 126 -1.39 -9.96 -10.54
CA LEU A 126 -1.10 -9.69 -9.13
C LEU A 126 0.29 -10.19 -8.75
N THR A 127 0.94 -9.52 -7.82
CA THR A 127 2.01 -10.11 -7.00
C THR A 127 1.61 -10.03 -5.54
N THR A 128 1.99 -11.03 -4.75
CA THR A 128 1.84 -11.00 -3.30
C THR A 128 3.10 -11.51 -2.64
N ASP A 129 3.47 -10.84 -1.55
CA ASP A 129 4.61 -11.17 -0.73
C ASP A 129 4.18 -11.17 0.75
N ILE A 130 4.71 -12.13 1.50
CA ILE A 130 4.52 -12.24 2.93
C ILE A 130 5.88 -12.29 3.58
N TRP A 131 6.16 -11.30 4.41
CA TRP A 131 7.42 -11.24 5.14
C TRP A 131 7.19 -10.98 6.62
N GLN A 132 8.17 -11.43 7.40
CA GLN A 132 8.31 -11.08 8.80
C GLN A 132 9.27 -9.90 8.91
N ASN A 133 8.91 -8.88 9.68
CA ASN A 133 9.85 -7.82 10.02
C ASN A 133 10.73 -8.20 11.23
N SER A 134 11.70 -7.36 11.57
CA SER A 134 12.60 -7.61 12.71
C SER A 134 11.88 -7.67 14.05
N CYS A 135 10.73 -7.00 14.16
CA CYS A 135 9.86 -6.99 15.33
C CYS A 135 8.91 -8.21 15.39
N GLN A 136 9.23 -9.28 14.66
CA GLN A 136 8.44 -10.52 14.57
C GLN A 136 6.98 -10.32 14.13
N SER A 137 6.68 -9.19 13.49
CA SER A 137 5.38 -8.88 12.94
C SER A 137 5.35 -9.25 11.46
N TYR A 138 4.28 -9.91 11.05
CA TYR A 138 4.12 -10.34 9.67
C TYR A 138 3.25 -9.35 8.90
N PHE A 139 3.57 -9.20 7.62
CA PHE A 139 2.87 -8.33 6.71
C PHE A 139 2.58 -9.08 5.42
N ILE A 140 1.48 -8.70 4.79
CA ILE A 140 1.14 -9.15 3.45
C ILE A 140 0.87 -7.93 2.59
N VAL A 141 1.41 -7.94 1.38
CA VAL A 141 1.17 -6.93 0.36
C VAL A 141 0.56 -7.59 -0.86
N LEU A 142 -0.38 -6.90 -1.48
CA LEU A 142 -0.94 -7.26 -2.78
C LEU A 142 -0.71 -6.09 -3.73
N THR A 143 -0.02 -6.36 -4.83
CA THR A 143 0.32 -5.37 -5.84
C THR A 143 -0.34 -5.78 -7.15
N ALA A 144 -1.00 -4.84 -7.81
CA ALA A 144 -1.56 -5.01 -9.15
C ALA A 144 -0.58 -4.47 -10.19
N HIS A 145 -0.48 -5.19 -11.30
CA HIS A 145 0.36 -4.90 -12.45
C HIS A 145 -0.51 -4.90 -13.69
N PHE A 146 -0.47 -3.83 -14.47
CA PHE A 146 -1.32 -3.66 -15.65
C PHE A 146 -0.71 -2.65 -16.62
N TYR A 147 -1.30 -2.56 -17.80
CA TYR A 147 -1.02 -1.49 -18.76
C TYR A 147 -2.18 -0.50 -18.78
N GLU A 148 -1.86 0.79 -18.77
CA GLU A 148 -2.82 1.88 -18.98
C GLU A 148 -3.18 2.00 -20.47
N LYS A 149 -4.15 2.88 -20.80
CA LYS A 149 -4.66 3.06 -22.17
C LYS A 149 -3.58 3.48 -23.18
N ASP A 150 -2.52 4.11 -22.71
CA ASP A 150 -1.34 4.55 -23.48
C ASP A 150 -0.24 3.48 -23.55
N TYR A 151 -0.53 2.23 -23.16
CA TYR A 151 0.42 1.13 -23.04
C TYR A 151 1.55 1.39 -22.04
N ARG A 152 1.35 2.30 -21.08
CA ARG A 152 2.27 2.48 -19.97
C ARG A 152 2.09 1.38 -18.94
N TYR A 153 3.17 0.66 -18.64
CA TYR A 153 3.18 -0.31 -17.55
C TYR A 153 3.10 0.40 -16.20
N THR A 154 2.16 -0.04 -15.36
CA THR A 154 1.92 0.52 -14.04
C THR A 154 1.81 -0.60 -13.00
N SER A 155 2.39 -0.35 -11.83
CA SER A 155 2.38 -1.25 -10.67
C SER A 155 1.92 -0.48 -9.44
N LEU A 156 0.84 -0.93 -8.81
CA LEU A 156 0.23 -0.26 -7.65
C LEU A 156 -0.03 -1.23 -6.50
N VAL A 157 0.30 -0.81 -5.28
CA VAL A 157 -0.10 -1.55 -4.08
C VAL A 157 -1.60 -1.35 -3.86
N ILE A 158 -2.35 -2.44 -4.00
CA ILE A 158 -3.82 -2.43 -3.89
C ILE A 158 -4.30 -2.93 -2.53
N GLY A 159 -3.42 -3.63 -1.80
CA GLY A 159 -3.66 -4.06 -0.44
C GLY A 159 -2.35 -4.12 0.34
N PHE A 160 -2.34 -3.61 1.57
CA PHE A 160 -1.23 -3.77 2.49
C PHE A 160 -1.79 -3.88 3.91
N ARG A 161 -1.42 -4.94 4.63
CA ARG A 161 -1.84 -5.08 6.03
C ARG A 161 -0.80 -5.82 6.86
N GLN A 162 -0.86 -5.55 8.15
CA GLN A 162 -0.32 -6.47 9.13
C GLN A 162 -1.12 -7.78 9.08
N PHE A 163 -0.41 -8.88 8.94
CA PHE A 163 -0.95 -10.23 8.89
C PHE A 163 -0.93 -10.82 10.30
N MET A 164 -2.12 -11.06 10.84
CA MET A 164 -2.31 -11.48 12.23
C MET A 164 -2.95 -12.87 12.25
N GLY A 165 -2.51 -13.71 13.21
CA GLY A 165 -2.99 -15.08 13.35
C GLY A 165 -2.12 -16.11 12.61
N PRO A 166 -2.60 -17.35 12.43
CA PRO A 166 -1.84 -18.39 11.75
C PRO A 166 -1.63 -18.06 10.27
N HIS A 167 -0.42 -18.30 9.75
CA HIS A 167 -0.08 -18.07 8.33
C HIS A 167 -0.44 -19.25 7.47
N ASP A 168 -1.59 -19.85 7.76
CA ASP A 168 -2.13 -20.92 6.96
C ASP A 168 -2.68 -20.39 5.63
N ALA A 169 -2.92 -21.31 4.71
CA ALA A 169 -3.45 -20.98 3.39
C ALA A 169 -4.82 -20.29 3.46
N VAL A 170 -5.64 -20.61 4.48
CA VAL A 170 -7.02 -20.12 4.64
C VAL A 170 -7.05 -18.62 4.95
N GLN A 171 -6.18 -18.17 5.84
CA GLN A 171 -6.10 -16.76 6.21
C GLN A 171 -5.53 -15.91 5.09
N ILE A 172 -4.56 -16.45 4.37
CA ILE A 172 -3.95 -15.81 3.19
C ILE A 172 -5.00 -15.63 2.10
N ILE A 173 -5.71 -16.69 1.71
CA ILE A 173 -6.72 -16.61 0.65
C ILE A 173 -7.86 -15.66 1.04
N ARG A 174 -8.28 -15.66 2.31
CA ARG A 174 -9.32 -14.75 2.81
C ARG A 174 -8.92 -13.29 2.66
N TYR A 175 -7.66 -12.94 2.92
CA TYR A 175 -7.18 -11.58 2.69
C TYR A 175 -7.16 -11.23 1.20
N ILE A 176 -6.60 -12.10 0.36
CA ILE A 176 -6.48 -11.83 -1.08
C ILE A 176 -7.89 -11.65 -1.69
N ASN A 177 -8.83 -12.54 -1.36
CA ASN A 177 -10.23 -12.43 -1.79
C ASN A 177 -10.88 -11.13 -1.30
N TYR A 178 -10.69 -10.76 -0.02
CA TYR A 178 -11.22 -9.50 0.49
C TYR A 178 -10.75 -8.29 -0.32
N GLU A 179 -9.46 -8.20 -0.66
CA GLU A 179 -8.92 -7.09 -1.45
C GLU A 179 -9.46 -7.10 -2.89
N ILE A 180 -9.57 -8.27 -3.51
CA ILE A 180 -10.10 -8.46 -4.87
C ILE A 180 -11.57 -8.07 -4.96
N ASP A 181 -12.40 -8.59 -4.05
CA ASP A 181 -13.85 -8.35 -4.03
C ASP A 181 -14.17 -6.89 -3.75
N ARG A 182 -13.44 -6.29 -2.81
CA ARG A 182 -13.56 -4.88 -2.45
C ARG A 182 -13.24 -3.93 -3.61
N LEU A 183 -12.38 -4.36 -4.53
CA LEU A 183 -11.98 -3.60 -5.73
C LEU A 183 -12.78 -4.00 -6.97
N GLU A 184 -13.59 -5.06 -6.90
CA GLU A 184 -14.42 -5.57 -8.01
C GLU A 184 -13.59 -5.95 -9.25
N ILE A 185 -12.40 -6.52 -9.03
CA ILE A 185 -11.45 -6.86 -10.12
C ILE A 185 -11.38 -8.35 -10.45
N ARG A 186 -12.18 -9.20 -9.81
CA ARG A 186 -12.07 -10.67 -9.89
C ARG A 186 -11.99 -11.21 -11.32
N TYR A 187 -12.89 -10.76 -12.20
CA TYR A 187 -12.96 -11.22 -13.60
C TYR A 187 -11.86 -10.68 -14.51
N LYS A 188 -11.04 -9.75 -14.02
CA LYS A 188 -9.93 -9.10 -14.76
C LYS A 188 -8.58 -9.76 -14.46
N LEU A 189 -8.53 -10.68 -13.48
CA LEU A 189 -7.29 -11.31 -13.05
C LEU A 189 -6.80 -12.33 -14.08
N ARG A 190 -5.53 -12.24 -14.46
CA ARG A 190 -4.87 -13.17 -15.39
C ARG A 190 -3.83 -14.04 -14.74
N SER A 191 -3.16 -13.51 -13.72
CA SER A 191 -2.14 -14.26 -13.01
C SER A 191 -1.91 -13.72 -11.61
N ILE A 192 -1.37 -14.55 -10.74
CA ILE A 192 -0.81 -14.14 -9.46
C ILE A 192 0.60 -14.70 -9.30
N THR A 193 1.56 -13.84 -8.99
CA THR A 193 2.96 -14.22 -8.75
C THR A 193 3.24 -14.21 -7.25
N THR A 194 3.77 -15.32 -6.73
CA THR A 194 4.05 -15.49 -5.30
C THR A 194 5.40 -16.16 -5.09
N ASP A 195 5.96 -16.09 -3.88
CA ASP A 195 7.01 -17.04 -3.51
C ASP A 195 6.49 -18.49 -3.49
N ASN A 196 7.38 -19.46 -3.30
CA ASN A 196 7.06 -20.89 -3.30
C ASN A 196 6.82 -21.49 -1.91
N GLY A 197 6.58 -20.65 -0.91
CA GLY A 197 6.16 -21.08 0.41
C GLY A 197 4.90 -21.94 0.33
N VAL A 198 4.87 -23.01 1.13
CA VAL A 198 3.82 -24.04 1.08
C VAL A 198 2.43 -23.43 1.23
N ASN A 199 2.27 -22.50 2.16
CA ASN A 199 0.96 -21.91 2.49
C ASN A 199 0.48 -20.93 1.41
N ILE A 200 1.34 -20.05 0.90
CA ILE A 200 0.96 -19.12 -0.17
C ILE A 200 0.69 -19.85 -1.49
N LYS A 201 1.45 -20.91 -1.78
CA LYS A 201 1.22 -21.77 -2.93
C LYS A 201 -0.13 -22.49 -2.82
N SER A 202 -0.41 -23.12 -1.67
CA SER A 202 -1.70 -23.75 -1.38
C SER A 202 -2.86 -22.75 -1.51
N ALA A 203 -2.67 -21.53 -1.00
CA ALA A 203 -3.65 -20.46 -1.09
C ALA A 203 -3.89 -19.93 -2.51
N THR A 204 -2.98 -20.12 -3.47
CA THR A 204 -3.07 -19.45 -4.79
C THR A 204 -3.18 -20.39 -5.98
N GLN A 205 -2.93 -21.68 -5.82
CA GLN A 205 -2.84 -22.62 -6.95
C GLN A 205 -4.18 -23.07 -7.52
N ASN A 206 -5.25 -23.12 -6.72
CA ASN A 206 -6.58 -23.58 -7.14
C ASN A 206 -7.66 -22.51 -6.86
N ASN A 207 -7.36 -21.27 -7.20
CA ASN A 207 -8.29 -20.15 -7.04
C ASN A 207 -8.47 -19.41 -8.38
N ASP A 208 -9.50 -18.58 -8.45
CA ASP A 208 -9.90 -17.78 -9.60
C ASP A 208 -9.04 -16.51 -9.78
N PHE A 209 -7.74 -16.62 -9.49
CA PHE A 209 -6.75 -15.54 -9.66
C PHE A 209 -6.01 -15.61 -10.99
N GLY A 210 -6.46 -16.51 -11.88
CA GLY A 210 -5.74 -16.88 -13.09
C GLY A 210 -4.53 -17.78 -12.80
N VAL A 211 -3.50 -17.70 -13.63
CA VAL A 211 -2.32 -18.59 -13.54
C VAL A 211 -1.44 -18.20 -12.36
N ARG A 212 -1.14 -19.15 -11.47
CA ARG A 212 -0.10 -18.95 -10.44
C ARG A 212 1.29 -19.05 -11.07
N ILE A 213 2.09 -18.00 -10.89
CA ILE A 213 3.50 -17.95 -11.32
C ILE A 213 4.39 -17.96 -10.07
N GLY A 214 5.40 -18.83 -10.03
CA GLY A 214 6.39 -18.81 -8.96
C GLY A 214 7.38 -17.65 -9.15
N CYS A 215 7.72 -16.97 -8.07
CA CYS A 215 8.68 -15.87 -8.10
C CYS A 215 10.03 -16.33 -8.64
N TYR A 216 10.47 -15.69 -9.73
CA TYR A 216 11.71 -16.04 -10.43
C TYR A 216 12.94 -15.98 -9.54
N PHE A 217 13.08 -14.90 -8.74
CA PHE A 217 14.20 -14.75 -7.82
C PHE A 217 14.22 -15.80 -6.72
N HIS A 218 13.04 -16.20 -6.20
CA HIS A 218 12.95 -17.29 -5.26
C HIS A 218 13.39 -18.62 -5.88
N ASN A 219 13.00 -18.90 -7.13
CA ASN A 219 13.46 -20.10 -7.83
C ASN A 219 14.98 -20.13 -7.99
N ILE A 220 15.60 -19.02 -8.41
CA ILE A 220 17.06 -18.92 -8.51
C ILE A 220 17.70 -19.14 -7.14
N ASN A 221 17.20 -18.48 -6.10
CA ASN A 221 17.76 -18.63 -4.75
C ASN A 221 17.68 -20.08 -4.27
N LEU A 222 16.57 -20.78 -4.50
CA LEU A 222 16.42 -22.19 -4.16
C LEU A 222 17.44 -23.07 -4.89
N ILE A 223 17.64 -22.85 -6.20
CA ILE A 223 18.63 -23.60 -6.99
C ILE A 223 20.04 -23.38 -6.44
N ILE A 224 20.42 -22.13 -6.18
CA ILE A 224 21.74 -21.79 -5.66
C ILE A 224 21.96 -22.39 -4.27
N SER A 225 20.99 -22.25 -3.36
CA SER A 225 21.09 -22.82 -2.00
C SER A 225 21.25 -24.34 -2.03
N GLN A 226 20.41 -25.04 -2.82
CA GLN A 226 20.51 -26.49 -2.96
C GLN A 226 21.85 -26.92 -3.56
N GLY A 227 22.34 -26.20 -4.57
CA GLY A 227 23.66 -26.47 -5.17
C GLY A 227 24.80 -26.30 -4.17
N LEU A 228 24.78 -25.24 -3.36
CA LEU A 228 25.80 -25.01 -2.32
C LEU A 228 25.75 -26.07 -1.22
N ASP A 229 24.57 -26.55 -0.84
CA ASP A 229 24.42 -27.61 0.16
C ASP A 229 24.95 -28.96 -0.35
N LEU A 230 24.76 -29.27 -1.63
CA LEU A 230 25.37 -30.44 -2.27
C LEU A 230 26.89 -30.33 -2.30
N TRP A 231 27.43 -29.15 -2.63
CA TRP A 231 28.87 -28.93 -2.64
C TRP A 231 29.51 -29.15 -1.26
N LYS A 232 28.89 -28.62 -0.19
CA LYS A 232 29.35 -28.83 1.19
C LYS A 232 29.33 -30.30 1.61
N LYS A 233 28.32 -31.07 1.19
CA LYS A 233 28.20 -32.50 1.50
C LYS A 233 29.27 -33.36 0.82
N ASN A 234 29.84 -32.90 -0.30
CA ASN A 234 30.88 -33.61 -1.03
C ASN A 234 32.32 -33.26 -0.59
N LEU A 235 32.47 -32.36 0.39
CA LEU A 235 33.78 -31.95 0.94
C LEU A 235 34.16 -32.70 2.22
N TYR A 236 33.28 -33.56 2.74
CA TYR A 236 33.46 -34.43 3.90
C TYR A 236 32.89 -35.82 3.60
#